data_AF-A0A7S0DZG6-F1
#
_entry.id   AF-A0A7S0DZG6-F1
#
_cell.length_a   1.000
_cell.length_b   1.000
_cell.length_c   1.000
_cell.angle_alpha   90.00
_cell.angle_beta   90.00
_cell.angle_gamma   90.00
#
_symmetry.space_group_name_H-M   'P 1'
#
loop_
_entity.id
_entity.type
_entity.pdbx_description
1 polymer ?
#
loop_
_entity_poly.entity_id
_entity_poly.type
_entity_poly.pdbx_seq_one_letter_code
_entity_poly.pdbx_strand_id
1 'polypeptide(L)'
;KTLTLSNAHVVRPGLAPPIEPQAGAALLHSLPGLSETPWRPPTGSFEMHGVSQPLEACLAAVYRLICAESNAKPFEKPVAKADAPDYYEIIKDPLDLATIGQRLRRGYYATPQMLMGDVSRMCENCKMYNGLDSTYSAQAERLEAFTRARVAEIRRVPADGDAKRPRLQ
;
A
#
# COMPACT_ATOMS: atom_id res chain seq x y z
N LYS A 1 46.23 1.15 21.97
CA LYS A 1 44.78 1.38 22.18
C LYS A 1 44.56 2.88 22.12
N THR A 2 44.14 3.42 20.98
CA THR A 2 43.89 4.86 20.82
C THR A 2 42.40 5.08 21.05
N LEU A 3 42.05 5.67 22.19
CA LEU A 3 40.66 6.02 22.50
C LEU A 3 40.35 7.32 21.76
N THR A 4 39.57 7.25 20.69
CA THR A 4 38.93 8.44 20.12
C THR A 4 37.79 8.85 21.05
N LEU A 5 38.02 9.86 21.88
CA LEU A 5 36.98 10.47 22.70
C LEU A 5 35.91 11.08 21.80
N SER A 6 34.65 10.73 22.05
CA SER A 6 33.50 11.30 21.34
C SER A 6 33.23 12.74 21.81
N ASN A 7 33.08 13.67 20.87
CA ASN A 7 32.76 15.07 21.13
C ASN A 7 31.28 15.31 21.46
N ALA A 8 30.55 14.29 21.93
CA ALA A 8 29.13 14.37 22.27
C ALA A 8 28.78 15.40 23.37
N HIS A 9 29.77 15.89 24.11
CA HIS A 9 29.63 16.90 25.16
C HIS A 9 29.62 18.35 24.61
N VAL A 10 29.89 18.55 23.31
CA VAL A 10 29.93 19.88 22.68
C VAL A 10 28.51 20.31 22.28
N VAL A 11 27.93 21.24 23.05
CA VAL A 11 26.64 21.87 22.73
C VAL A 11 26.87 22.98 21.71
N ARG A 12 26.27 22.87 20.52
CA ARG A 12 26.38 23.90 19.48
C ARG A 12 25.18 24.86 19.54
N PRO A 13 25.38 26.15 19.22
CA PRO A 13 24.27 27.10 19.06
C PRO A 13 23.26 26.59 18.03
N GLY A 14 21.96 26.81 18.27
CA GLY A 14 20.90 26.43 17.35
C GLY A 14 21.01 27.18 16.00
N LEU A 15 20.50 26.55 14.93
CA LEU A 15 20.44 27.21 13.62
C LEU A 15 19.54 28.45 13.70
N ALA A 16 20.07 29.61 13.30
CA ALA A 16 19.27 30.82 13.14
C ALA A 16 18.42 30.73 11.85
N PRO A 17 17.12 31.07 11.88
CA PRO A 17 16.26 31.09 10.69
C PRO A 17 16.42 32.39 9.85
N PRO A 18 16.00 32.38 8.55
CA PRO A 18 15.43 31.28 7.78
C PRO A 18 16.40 30.74 6.69
N ILE A 19 16.36 29.41 6.51
CA ILE A 19 17.01 28.73 5.40
C ILE A 19 16.16 28.98 4.15
N GLU A 20 16.66 29.80 3.22
CA GLU A 20 15.99 30.00 1.93
C GLU A 20 15.91 28.69 1.12
N PRO A 21 14.81 28.44 0.42
CA PRO A 21 14.50 27.14 -0.18
C PRO A 21 15.30 26.80 -1.45
N GLN A 22 16.35 27.55 -1.80
CA GLN A 22 17.01 27.46 -3.12
C GLN A 22 18.42 26.84 -3.11
N ALA A 23 19.03 26.51 -1.97
CA ALA A 23 20.41 26.04 -1.94
C ALA A 23 20.54 24.53 -1.73
N GLY A 24 20.18 23.75 -2.75
CA GLY A 24 20.62 22.37 -2.88
C GLY A 24 22.17 22.29 -2.89
N ALA A 25 22.71 21.34 -2.12
CA ALA A 25 24.14 21.06 -1.91
C ALA A 25 24.99 22.13 -1.17
N ALA A 26 24.77 23.43 -1.38
CA ALA A 26 25.62 24.47 -0.77
C ALA A 26 25.46 24.62 0.76
N LEU A 27 24.32 24.20 1.33
CA LEU A 27 24.06 24.25 2.77
C LEU A 27 24.87 23.24 3.59
N LEU A 28 25.34 22.15 2.97
CA LEU A 28 25.80 20.99 3.73
C LEU A 28 27.14 21.22 4.43
N HIS A 29 28.01 22.02 3.81
CA HIS A 29 29.33 22.37 4.34
C HIS A 29 29.30 23.53 5.34
N SER A 30 28.18 24.25 5.44
CA SER A 30 28.01 25.41 6.31
C SER A 30 27.47 25.05 7.70
N LEU A 31 27.07 23.79 7.92
CA LEU A 31 26.55 23.31 9.19
C LEU A 31 27.72 22.98 10.15
N PRO A 32 27.88 23.73 11.25
CA PRO A 32 28.89 23.42 12.26
C PRO A 32 28.56 22.05 12.84
N GLY A 33 29.34 21.03 12.49
CA GLY A 33 29.16 19.64 12.94
C GLY A 33 29.27 18.63 11.80
N LEU A 34 28.86 18.96 10.57
CA LEU A 34 29.06 18.09 9.42
C LEU A 34 30.49 18.20 8.85
N SER A 35 31.07 19.40 8.85
CA SER A 35 32.43 19.65 8.37
C SER A 35 33.54 18.90 9.13
N GLU A 36 33.24 18.43 10.34
CA GLU A 36 34.17 17.70 11.21
C GLU A 36 34.00 16.17 11.13
N THR A 37 33.02 15.69 10.36
CA THR A 37 32.79 14.25 10.18
C THR A 37 33.41 13.76 8.87
N PRO A 38 33.88 12.49 8.80
CA PRO A 38 34.28 11.87 7.53
C PRO A 38 33.07 11.52 6.63
N TRP A 39 31.88 12.03 6.96
CA TRP A 39 30.68 11.82 6.18
C TRP A 39 30.81 12.59 4.86
N ARG A 40 30.89 11.83 3.77
CA ARG A 40 30.77 12.38 2.41
C ARG A 40 29.37 12.09 1.92
N PRO A 41 28.68 13.06 1.28
CA PRO A 41 27.49 12.72 0.52
C PRO A 41 27.88 11.64 -0.49
N PRO A 42 27.11 10.56 -0.64
CA PRO A 42 27.39 9.56 -1.65
C PRO A 42 27.44 10.28 -3.01
N THR A 43 28.61 10.33 -3.64
CA THR A 43 28.86 10.98 -4.93
C THR A 43 28.40 10.14 -6.12
N GLY A 44 27.82 8.96 -5.88
CA GLY A 44 27.00 8.29 -6.87
C GLY A 44 25.61 8.90 -6.82
N SER A 45 25.08 9.32 -7.97
CA SER A 45 23.63 9.37 -8.18
C SER A 45 23.03 8.17 -7.45
N PHE A 46 22.13 8.42 -6.49
CA PHE A 46 21.35 7.35 -5.90
C PHE A 46 20.69 6.66 -7.09
N GLU A 47 21.23 5.52 -7.54
CA GLU A 47 20.52 4.68 -8.47
C GLU A 47 19.31 4.22 -7.67
N MET A 48 18.19 4.91 -7.86
CA MET A 48 16.88 4.51 -7.38
C MET A 48 16.54 3.18 -8.05
N HIS A 49 17.15 2.11 -7.57
CA HIS A 49 16.78 0.75 -7.91
C HIS A 49 15.41 0.51 -7.32
N GLY A 50 14.39 0.64 -8.18
CA GLY A 50 12.99 0.44 -7.86
C GLY A 50 12.32 1.73 -7.42
N VAL A 51 11.85 2.52 -8.38
CA VAL A 51 10.71 3.41 -8.11
C VAL A 51 9.60 2.51 -7.61
N SER A 52 9.35 2.50 -6.30
CA SER A 52 8.20 1.79 -5.72
C SER A 52 6.98 2.23 -6.52
N GLN A 53 6.31 1.28 -7.20
CA GLN A 53 5.16 1.64 -8.02
C GLN A 53 4.11 2.31 -7.12
N PRO A 54 3.45 3.40 -7.58
CA PRO A 54 2.39 4.04 -6.82
C PRO A 54 1.35 3.00 -6.39
N LEU A 55 0.87 3.09 -5.14
CA LEU A 55 -0.08 2.14 -4.58
C LEU A 55 -1.29 1.96 -5.50
N GLU A 56 -1.78 3.04 -6.09
CA GLU A 56 -2.90 3.03 -7.03
C GLU A 56 -2.62 2.14 -8.24
N ALA A 57 -1.38 2.14 -8.76
CA ALA A 57 -0.98 1.30 -9.87
C ALA A 57 -0.93 -0.19 -9.46
N CYS A 58 -0.40 -0.49 -8.27
CA CYS A 58 -0.42 -1.84 -7.70
C CYS A 58 -1.85 -2.35 -7.52
N LEU A 59 -2.73 -1.54 -6.93
CA LEU A 59 -4.14 -1.88 -6.72
C LEU A 59 -4.88 -2.05 -8.04
N ALA A 60 -4.63 -1.19 -9.03
CA ALA A 60 -5.20 -1.32 -10.37
C ALA A 60 -4.72 -2.59 -11.10
N ALA A 61 -3.46 -2.99 -10.91
CA ALA A 61 -2.96 -4.25 -11.43
C ALA A 61 -3.65 -5.45 -10.77
N VAL A 62 -3.77 -5.46 -9.44
CA VAL A 62 -4.48 -6.52 -8.71
C VAL A 62 -5.96 -6.58 -9.12
N TYR A 63 -6.65 -5.44 -9.19
CA TYR A 63 -8.04 -5.38 -9.65
C TYR A 63 -8.23 -6.00 -11.04
N ARG A 64 -7.35 -5.70 -12.01
CA ARG A 64 -7.40 -6.31 -13.34
C ARG A 64 -7.25 -7.83 -13.29
N LEU A 65 -6.35 -8.34 -12.43
CA LEU A 65 -6.19 -9.79 -12.22
C LEU A 65 -7.44 -10.41 -11.61
N ILE A 66 -8.09 -9.74 -10.65
CA ILE A 66 -9.35 -10.19 -10.05
C ILE A 66 -10.44 -10.27 -11.13
N CYS A 67 -10.60 -9.26 -11.97
CA CYS A 67 -11.60 -9.27 -13.04
C CYS A 67 -11.34 -10.33 -14.12
N ALA A 68 -10.08 -10.73 -14.33
CA ALA A 68 -9.71 -11.77 -15.29
C ALA A 68 -9.87 -13.20 -14.73
N GLU A 69 -10.07 -13.34 -13.42
CA GLU A 69 -10.21 -14.64 -12.77
C GLU A 69 -11.50 -15.35 -13.21
N SER A 70 -11.42 -16.65 -13.47
CA SER A 70 -12.54 -17.45 -13.96
C SER A 70 -13.78 -17.41 -13.05
N ASN A 71 -13.55 -17.29 -11.74
CA ASN A 71 -14.59 -17.23 -10.71
C ASN A 71 -15.21 -15.83 -10.54
N ALA A 72 -14.70 -14.80 -11.24
CA ALA A 72 -15.17 -13.42 -11.08
C ALA A 72 -16.50 -13.12 -11.80
N LYS A 73 -16.89 -13.96 -12.77
CA LYS A 73 -18.01 -13.69 -13.68
C LYS A 73 -19.33 -13.31 -12.99
N PRO A 74 -19.78 -14.01 -11.93
CA PRO A 74 -21.03 -13.67 -11.24
C PRO A 74 -20.99 -12.31 -10.51
N PHE A 75 -19.80 -11.78 -10.28
CA PHE A 75 -19.57 -10.59 -9.44
C PHE A 75 -19.24 -9.34 -10.28
N GLU A 76 -19.23 -9.44 -11.61
CA GLU A 76 -18.84 -8.34 -12.51
C GLU A 76 -19.72 -7.09 -12.38
N LYS A 77 -21.02 -7.27 -12.10
CA LYS A 77 -22.03 -6.22 -12.11
C LYS A 77 -22.95 -6.35 -10.89
N PRO A 78 -23.68 -5.28 -10.52
CA PRO A 78 -24.71 -5.36 -9.49
C PRO A 78 -25.73 -6.45 -9.81
N VAL A 79 -26.19 -7.17 -8.78
CA VAL A 79 -27.24 -8.18 -8.90
C VAL A 79 -28.53 -7.54 -9.40
N ALA A 80 -29.08 -8.03 -10.51
CA ALA A 80 -30.34 -7.49 -11.02
C ALA A 80 -31.53 -8.01 -10.18
N LYS A 81 -32.48 -7.11 -9.87
CA LYS A 81 -33.72 -7.49 -9.17
C LYS A 81 -34.54 -8.56 -9.93
N ALA A 82 -34.38 -8.65 -11.24
CA ALA A 82 -35.03 -9.68 -12.05
C ALA A 82 -34.48 -11.09 -11.74
N ASP A 83 -33.20 -11.19 -11.40
CA ASP A 83 -32.54 -12.47 -11.08
C ASP A 83 -32.72 -12.85 -9.61
N ALA A 84 -32.86 -11.84 -8.73
CA ALA A 84 -32.98 -11.99 -7.29
C ALA A 84 -33.91 -10.90 -6.70
N PRO A 85 -35.24 -11.14 -6.66
CA PRO A 85 -36.23 -10.12 -6.31
C PRO A 85 -36.11 -9.53 -4.90
N ASP A 86 -35.74 -10.36 -3.92
CA ASP A 86 -35.61 -10.03 -2.49
C ASP A 86 -34.16 -9.71 -2.07
N TYR A 87 -33.22 -9.69 -3.01
CA TYR A 87 -31.78 -9.51 -2.73
C TYR A 87 -31.50 -8.27 -1.87
N TYR A 88 -32.08 -7.13 -2.24
CA TYR A 88 -31.85 -5.85 -1.55
C TYR A 88 -32.66 -5.70 -0.25
N GLU A 89 -33.57 -6.63 0.03
CA GLU A 89 -34.25 -6.72 1.33
C GLU A 89 -33.37 -7.50 2.33
N ILE A 90 -32.66 -8.52 1.85
CA ILE A 90 -31.77 -9.37 2.65
C ILE A 90 -30.38 -8.73 2.81
N ILE A 91 -29.73 -8.38 1.70
CA ILE A 91 -28.37 -7.81 1.68
C ILE A 91 -28.42 -6.30 1.84
N LYS A 92 -27.82 -5.81 2.93
CA LYS A 92 -27.86 -4.38 3.32
C LYS A 92 -26.83 -3.53 2.60
N ASP A 93 -25.63 -4.08 2.37
CA ASP A 93 -24.51 -3.38 1.74
C ASP A 93 -24.08 -4.08 0.44
N PRO A 94 -24.90 -4.05 -0.62
CA PRO A 94 -24.60 -4.71 -1.89
C PRO A 94 -23.32 -4.15 -2.51
N LEU A 95 -22.53 -5.04 -3.11
CA LEU A 95 -21.27 -4.68 -3.75
C LEU A 95 -20.98 -5.62 -4.93
N ASP A 96 -20.22 -5.12 -5.89
CA ASP A 96 -19.84 -5.81 -7.12
C ASP A 96 -18.50 -5.24 -7.64
N LEU A 97 -17.86 -5.96 -8.57
CA LEU A 97 -16.57 -5.58 -9.12
C LEU A 97 -16.61 -4.27 -9.90
N ALA A 98 -17.70 -3.92 -10.61
CA ALA A 98 -17.79 -2.64 -11.29
C ALA A 98 -17.81 -1.47 -10.30
N THR A 99 -18.53 -1.62 -9.18
CA THR A 99 -18.54 -0.66 -8.08
C THR A 99 -17.16 -0.53 -7.43
N ILE A 100 -16.48 -1.66 -7.15
CA ILE A 100 -15.10 -1.68 -6.63
C ILE A 100 -14.14 -0.98 -7.61
N GLY A 101 -14.25 -1.26 -8.91
CA GLY A 101 -13.46 -0.59 -9.94
C GLY A 101 -13.71 0.91 -9.99
N GLN A 102 -14.94 1.38 -9.77
CA GLN A 102 -15.26 2.80 -9.68
C GLN A 102 -14.63 3.44 -8.43
N ARG A 103 -14.71 2.78 -7.26
CA ARG A 103 -14.06 3.24 -6.03
C ARG A 103 -12.55 3.36 -6.20
N LEU A 104 -11.93 2.38 -6.86
CA LEU A 104 -10.50 2.40 -7.17
C LEU A 104 -10.12 3.60 -8.03
N ARG A 105 -10.85 3.87 -9.13
CA ARG A 105 -10.59 5.03 -10.00
C ARG A 105 -10.75 6.38 -9.29
N ARG A 106 -11.56 6.42 -8.22
CA ARG A 106 -11.78 7.61 -7.39
C ARG A 106 -10.78 7.76 -6.24
N GLY A 107 -9.78 6.88 -6.14
CA GLY A 107 -8.78 6.93 -5.06
C GLY A 107 -9.33 6.55 -3.68
N TYR A 108 -10.41 5.78 -3.62
CA TYR A 108 -11.05 5.42 -2.34
C TYR A 108 -10.17 4.52 -1.46
N TYR A 109 -9.29 3.71 -2.05
CA TYR A 109 -8.50 2.71 -1.33
C TYR A 109 -7.13 3.26 -0.92
N ALA A 110 -7.02 3.75 0.32
CA ALA A 110 -5.76 4.21 0.90
C ALA A 110 -4.80 3.05 1.27
N THR A 111 -5.30 1.82 1.37
CA THR A 111 -4.48 0.63 1.63
C THR A 111 -4.98 -0.58 0.83
N PRO A 112 -4.10 -1.57 0.55
CA PRO A 112 -4.52 -2.83 -0.07
C PRO A 112 -5.58 -3.60 0.74
N GLN A 113 -5.61 -3.40 2.05
CA GLN A 113 -6.57 -4.06 2.94
C GLN A 113 -7.99 -3.51 2.73
N MET A 114 -8.14 -2.25 2.31
CA MET A 114 -9.45 -1.70 2.00
C MET A 114 -10.05 -2.33 0.73
N LEU A 115 -9.23 -2.58 -0.29
CA LEU A 115 -9.66 -3.33 -1.48
C LEU A 115 -10.06 -4.76 -1.11
N MET A 116 -9.22 -5.46 -0.32
CA MET A 116 -9.52 -6.79 0.18
C MET A 116 -10.83 -6.81 0.98
N GLY A 117 -11.08 -5.81 1.84
CA GLY A 117 -12.29 -5.72 2.65
C GLY A 117 -13.56 -5.57 1.81
N ASP A 118 -13.52 -4.79 0.74
CA ASP A 118 -14.65 -4.68 -0.20
C ASP A 118 -14.89 -6.00 -0.93
N VAL A 119 -13.83 -6.69 -1.39
CA VAL A 119 -13.98 -8.01 -2.02
C VAL A 119 -14.51 -9.06 -1.04
N SER A 120 -14.02 -9.09 0.20
CA SER A 120 -14.55 -9.97 1.25
C SER A 120 -16.03 -9.70 1.52
N ARG A 121 -16.46 -8.43 1.64
CA ARG A 121 -17.88 -8.09 1.82
C ARG A 121 -18.74 -8.58 0.65
N MET A 122 -18.28 -8.39 -0.59
CA MET A 122 -18.95 -8.90 -1.79
C MET A 122 -19.12 -10.43 -1.72
N CYS A 123 -18.08 -11.16 -1.31
CA CYS A 123 -18.13 -12.61 -1.13
C CYS A 123 -19.04 -13.03 0.05
N GLU A 124 -19.04 -12.30 1.16
CA GLU A 124 -19.92 -12.54 2.31
C GLU A 124 -21.39 -12.35 1.95
N ASN A 125 -21.72 -11.28 1.21
CA ASN A 125 -23.07 -11.05 0.69
C ASN A 125 -23.54 -12.22 -0.19
N CYS A 126 -22.64 -12.72 -1.04
CA CYS A 126 -22.91 -13.89 -1.87
C CYS A 126 -23.25 -15.11 -1.01
N LYS A 127 -22.43 -15.41 0.00
CA LYS A 127 -22.65 -16.54 0.92
C LYS A 127 -23.93 -16.41 1.74
N MET A 128 -24.22 -15.20 2.21
CA MET A 128 -25.41 -14.90 3.01
C MET A 128 -26.69 -15.12 2.19
N TYR A 129 -26.72 -14.65 0.94
CA TYR A 129 -27.90 -14.79 0.09
C TYR A 129 -28.05 -16.20 -0.49
N ASN A 130 -26.97 -16.79 -1.00
CA ASN A 130 -27.04 -18.06 -1.73
C ASN A 130 -26.87 -19.31 -0.83
N GLY A 131 -26.44 -19.14 0.43
CA GLY A 131 -26.07 -20.25 1.31
C GLY A 131 -24.68 -20.83 1.00
N LEU A 132 -24.07 -21.47 2.00
CA LEU A 132 -22.67 -21.93 1.94
C LEU A 132 -22.43 -23.04 0.91
N ASP A 133 -23.43 -23.89 0.66
CA ASP A 133 -23.31 -25.03 -0.26
C ASP A 133 -23.56 -24.67 -1.73
N SER A 134 -23.84 -23.40 -2.03
CA SER A 134 -24.10 -22.95 -3.41
C SER A 134 -22.82 -22.88 -4.25
N THR A 135 -22.98 -23.05 -5.56
CA THR A 135 -21.89 -22.86 -6.54
C THR A 135 -21.33 -21.44 -6.50
N TYR A 136 -22.19 -20.43 -6.28
CA TYR A 136 -21.78 -19.04 -6.13
C TYR A 136 -20.91 -18.81 -4.89
N SER A 137 -21.23 -19.45 -3.76
CA SER A 137 -20.39 -19.41 -2.56
C SER A 137 -19.02 -20.05 -2.78
N ALA A 138 -18.96 -21.19 -3.47
CA ALA A 138 -17.69 -21.82 -3.82
C ALA A 138 -16.84 -20.94 -4.76
N GLN A 139 -17.47 -20.24 -5.71
CA GLN A 139 -16.79 -19.26 -6.57
C GLN A 139 -16.30 -18.05 -5.77
N ALA A 140 -17.11 -17.53 -4.85
CA ALA A 140 -16.76 -16.42 -3.97
C ALA A 140 -15.53 -16.75 -3.11
N GLU A 141 -15.44 -17.96 -2.57
CA GLU A 141 -14.30 -18.42 -1.77
C GLU A 141 -13.00 -18.47 -2.57
N ARG A 142 -13.07 -19.03 -3.78
CA ARG A 142 -11.91 -19.09 -4.68
C ARG A 142 -11.43 -17.69 -5.06
N LEU A 143 -12.37 -16.80 -5.38
CA LEU A 143 -12.06 -15.40 -5.73
C LEU A 143 -11.46 -14.63 -4.55
N GLU A 144 -12.00 -14.82 -3.34
CA GLU A 144 -11.48 -14.20 -2.13
C GLU A 144 -10.07 -14.70 -1.80
N ALA A 145 -9.83 -16.01 -1.88
CA ALA A 145 -8.51 -16.60 -1.67
C ALA A 145 -7.49 -16.10 -2.70
N PHE A 146 -7.87 -16.03 -3.98
CA PHE A 146 -7.04 -15.46 -5.05
C PHE A 146 -6.70 -14.00 -4.76
N THR A 147 -7.71 -13.19 -4.42
CA THR A 147 -7.53 -11.77 -4.09
C THR A 147 -6.57 -11.59 -2.91
N ARG A 148 -6.73 -12.40 -1.86
CA ARG A 148 -5.85 -12.37 -0.67
C ARG A 148 -4.40 -12.64 -1.03
N ALA A 149 -4.14 -13.61 -1.91
CA ALA A 149 -2.80 -13.92 -2.40
C ALA A 149 -2.19 -12.73 -3.16
N ARG A 150 -2.95 -12.08 -4.05
CA ARG A 150 -2.50 -10.92 -4.83
C ARG A 150 -2.26 -9.68 -3.96
N VAL A 151 -3.13 -9.42 -2.99
CA VAL A 151 -2.97 -8.31 -2.04
C VAL A 151 -1.73 -8.50 -1.15
N ALA A 152 -1.41 -9.75 -0.78
CA ALA A 152 -0.21 -10.05 -0.01
C ALA A 152 1.09 -9.79 -0.80
N GLU A 153 1.07 -9.90 -2.13
CA GLU A 153 2.22 -9.57 -2.99
C GLU A 153 2.55 -8.08 -2.95
N ILE A 154 1.55 -7.19 -2.83
CA ILE A 154 1.77 -5.73 -2.69
C ILE A 154 2.57 -5.43 -1.40
N ARG A 155 2.31 -6.16 -0.32
CA ARG A 155 2.98 -5.96 0.98
C ARG A 155 4.45 -6.39 0.99
N ARG A 156 4.90 -7.12 -0.03
CA ARG A 156 6.30 -7.57 -0.16
C ARG A 156 7.22 -6.53 -0.77
N VAL A 157 6.70 -5.41 -1.27
CA VAL A 157 7.52 -4.24 -1.59
C VAL A 157 7.97 -3.67 -0.25
N PRO A 158 9.27 -3.78 0.11
CA PRO A 158 9.75 -3.19 1.35
C PRO A 158 9.50 -1.68 1.25
N ALA A 159 8.83 -1.11 2.25
CA ALA A 159 9.15 0.27 2.58
C ALA A 159 10.63 0.26 2.91
N ASP A 160 11.45 0.82 2.03
CA ASP A 160 12.85 1.08 2.34
C ASP A 160 12.84 1.99 3.57
N GLY A 161 13.10 1.43 4.76
CA GLY A 161 12.72 2.08 6.01
C GLY A 161 13.00 1.34 7.31
N ASP A 162 13.26 0.04 7.30
CA ASP A 162 13.76 -0.69 8.48
C ASP A 162 15.25 -1.05 8.33
N ALA A 163 16.07 -0.04 8.03
CA ALA A 163 17.50 -0.11 8.33
C ALA A 163 17.65 -0.10 9.85
N LYS A 164 17.78 -1.30 10.43
CA LYS A 164 18.23 -1.54 11.80
C LYS A 164 19.35 -0.57 12.13
N ARG A 165 19.06 0.40 13.01
CA ARG A 165 20.05 1.32 13.57
C ARG A 165 21.14 0.48 14.24
N PRO A 166 22.41 0.50 13.78
CA PRO A 166 23.45 -0.27 14.44
C PRO A 166 23.65 0.29 15.85
N ARG A 167 23.55 -0.59 16.86
CA ARG A 167 24.05 -0.29 18.21
C ARG A 167 25.56 -0.11 18.09
N LEU A 168 26.03 1.11 18.32
CA LEU A 168 27.44 1.38 18.52
C LEU A 168 27.90 0.62 19.77
N GLN A 169 28.83 -0.33 19.59
CA GLN A 169 29.65 -0.88 20.67
C GLN A 169 30.86 0.02 20.91
#